data_AF-K1RL49-F1
#
_entry.id   AF-K1RL49-F1
#
_cell.length_a   1.000
_cell.length_b   1.000
_cell.length_c   1.000
_cell.angle_alpha   90.00
_cell.angle_beta   90.00
_cell.angle_gamma   90.00
#
_symmetry.space_group_name_H-M   'P 1'
#
loop_
_entity.id
_entity.type
_entity.pdbx_description
1 polymer ?
#
loop_
_entity_poly.entity_id
_entity_poly.type
_entity_poly.pdbx_seq_one_letter_code
_entity_poly.pdbx_strand_id
1 'polypeptide(L)'
;MKEVIYPQLRSVDFRYNLRRKGMVKDTIHTTELDTTYARGVELLQRRQYARALYILNDYNDRNTVVAHLSMDHNERALELLSTMPTDAVTEYLRAIACSRLGSQGRRT
;
A
#
# COMPACT_ATOMS: atom_id res chain seq x y z
N MET A 1 -78.28 9.47 0.45
CA MET A 1 -77.92 8.04 0.45
C MET A 1 -77.08 7.73 -0.79
N LYS A 2 -75.75 7.70 -0.64
CA LYS A 2 -74.80 7.11 -1.60
C LYS A 2 -73.56 6.74 -0.80
N GLU A 3 -73.62 5.62 -0.10
CA GLU A 3 -72.46 5.10 0.63
C GLU A 3 -72.20 3.67 0.18
N VAL A 4 -70.94 3.44 -0.20
CA VAL A 4 -70.30 2.17 -0.52
C VAL A 4 -70.56 1.62 -1.93
N ILE A 5 -69.81 2.14 -2.91
CA ILE A 5 -69.70 1.60 -4.27
C ILE A 5 -68.47 0.69 -4.46
N TYR A 6 -67.56 0.58 -3.49
CA TYR A 6 -66.34 -0.24 -3.64
C TYR A 6 -66.20 -1.30 -2.55
N PRO A 7 -65.90 -2.56 -2.93
CA PRO A 7 -65.60 -3.60 -1.95
C PRO A 7 -64.30 -3.28 -1.21
N GLN A 8 -64.26 -3.62 0.08
CA GLN A 8 -63.07 -3.43 0.91
C GLN A 8 -61.90 -4.23 0.33
N LEU A 9 -60.80 -3.53 0.04
CA LEU A 9 -59.62 -4.05 -0.62
C LEU A 9 -58.98 -5.17 0.22
N ARG A 10 -58.90 -6.39 -0.31
CA ARG A 10 -58.10 -7.47 0.29
C ARG A 10 -56.65 -7.33 -0.17
N SER A 11 -55.75 -7.02 0.76
CA SER A 11 -54.30 -7.08 0.53
C SER A 11 -53.76 -8.47 0.86
N VAL A 12 -52.81 -8.95 0.05
CA VAL A 12 -52.08 -10.20 0.27
C VAL A 12 -50.59 -9.86 0.34
N ASP A 13 -49.94 -10.23 1.45
CA ASP A 13 -48.53 -9.97 1.68
C ASP A 13 -47.66 -11.10 1.11
N PHE A 14 -46.80 -10.76 0.16
CA PHE A 14 -45.78 -11.67 -0.35
C PHE A 14 -44.42 -11.32 0.27
N ARG A 15 -43.87 -12.25 1.05
CA ARG A 15 -42.51 -12.14 1.60
C ARG A 15 -41.57 -13.04 0.80
N TYR A 16 -40.73 -12.43 -0.03
CA TYR A 16 -39.67 -13.14 -0.75
C TYR A 16 -38.35 -13.04 0.00
N ASN A 17 -37.80 -14.18 0.44
CA ASN A 17 -36.46 -14.27 1.01
C ASN A 17 -35.46 -14.55 -0.11
N LEU A 18 -34.92 -13.50 -0.71
CA LEU A 18 -33.92 -13.61 -1.77
C LEU A 18 -32.57 -14.07 -1.20
N ARG A 19 -32.05 -15.20 -1.68
CA ARG A 19 -30.63 -15.58 -1.50
C ARG A 19 -29.95 -15.62 -2.86
N ARG A 20 -28.86 -14.88 -3.03
CA ARG A 20 -28.01 -14.96 -4.23
C ARG A 20 -27.18 -16.24 -4.18
N LYS A 21 -27.45 -17.19 -5.07
CA LYS A 21 -26.60 -18.37 -5.25
C LYS A 21 -25.24 -17.89 -5.81
N GLY A 22 -24.17 -18.07 -5.04
CA GLY A 22 -22.82 -17.62 -5.40
C GLY A 22 -22.39 -16.26 -4.83
N MET A 23 -23.02 -15.77 -3.76
CA MET A 23 -22.45 -14.67 -2.98
C MET A 23 -21.12 -15.13 -2.37
N VAL A 24 -20.00 -14.71 -2.96
CA VAL A 24 -18.66 -14.87 -2.39
C VAL A 24 -18.69 -14.12 -1.06
N LYS A 25 -18.45 -14.84 0.05
CA LYS A 25 -18.31 -14.21 1.37
C LYS A 25 -17.35 -13.04 1.23
N ASP A 26 -17.70 -11.89 1.77
CA ASP A 26 -16.76 -10.78 1.93
C ASP A 26 -15.47 -11.38 2.51
N THR A 27 -14.42 -11.42 1.68
CA THR A 27 -13.12 -11.89 2.14
C THR A 27 -12.72 -10.88 3.18
N ILE A 28 -12.84 -11.25 4.46
CA ILE A 28 -12.23 -10.49 5.54
C ILE A 28 -10.74 -10.67 5.32
N HIS A 29 -10.15 -9.76 4.54
CA HIS A 29 -8.71 -9.59 4.49
C HIS A 29 -8.32 -9.11 5.88
N THR A 30 -8.06 -10.04 6.80
CA THR A 30 -7.40 -9.72 8.06
C THR A 30 -6.03 -9.19 7.66
N THR A 31 -5.90 -7.88 7.59
CA THR A 31 -4.60 -7.22 7.46
C THR A 31 -3.95 -7.45 8.81
N GLU A 32 -3.15 -8.51 8.93
CA GLU A 32 -2.28 -8.65 10.09
C GLU A 32 -1.41 -7.39 10.12
N LEU A 33 -1.55 -6.61 11.20
CA LEU A 33 -0.81 -5.37 11.33
C LEU A 33 0.66 -5.72 11.47
N ASP A 34 1.44 -5.43 10.43
CA ASP A 34 2.89 -5.59 10.49
C ASP A 34 3.49 -4.51 11.40
N THR A 35 3.57 -4.84 12.69
CA THR A 35 4.14 -3.97 13.72
C THR A 35 5.64 -3.73 13.49
N THR A 36 6.32 -4.66 12.83
CA THR A 36 7.75 -4.58 12.53
C THR A 36 7.98 -3.54 11.45
N TYR A 37 7.22 -3.59 10.36
CA TYR A 37 7.25 -2.58 9.30
C TYR A 37 6.91 -1.19 9.83
N ALA A 38 5.82 -1.08 10.63
CA ALA A 38 5.42 0.19 11.23
C ALA A 38 6.54 0.80 12.09
N ARG A 39 7.25 -0.04 12.85
CA ARG A 39 8.41 0.38 13.64
C ARG A 39 9.57 0.84 12.75
N GLY A 40 9.83 0.15 11.64
CA GLY A 40 10.84 0.56 10.66
C GLY A 40 10.56 1.95 10.07
N VAL A 41 9.30 2.23 9.72
CA VAL A 41 8.86 3.54 9.23
C VAL A 41 8.98 4.62 10.31
N GLU A 42 8.65 4.32 11.56
CA GLU A 42 8.85 5.25 12.67
C GLU A 42 10.32 5.63 12.85
N LEU A 43 11.24 4.68 12.70
CA LEU A 43 12.68 4.94 12.76
C LEU A 43 13.16 5.81 11.60
N LEU A 44 12.62 5.62 10.38
CA LEU A 44 12.88 6.49 9.23
C LEU A 44 12.47 7.94 9.52
N GLN A 45 11.28 8.15 10.08
CA GLN A 45 10.78 9.48 10.44
C GLN A 45 11.67 10.17 11.48
N ARG A 46 12.21 9.40 12.42
CA ARG A 46 13.18 9.85 13.43
C ARG A 46 14.62 9.99 12.88
N ARG A 47 14.82 9.79 11.57
CA ARG A 47 16.13 9.83 10.89
C ARG A 47 17.15 8.79 11.39
N GLN A 48 16.67 7.69 12.00
CA GLN A 48 17.52 6.59 12.48
C GLN A 48 17.74 5.56 11.37
N TYR A 49 18.38 5.96 10.26
CA TYR A 49 18.41 5.18 9.02
C TYR A 49 19.11 3.82 9.15
N ALA A 50 20.20 3.72 9.90
CA ALA A 50 20.90 2.45 10.14
C ALA A 50 20.01 1.41 10.84
N ARG A 51 19.24 1.85 11.86
CA ARG A 51 18.30 0.98 12.58
C ARG A 51 17.07 0.65 11.74
N ALA A 52 16.59 1.62 10.96
CA ALA A 52 15.50 1.38 10.03
C ALA A 52 15.89 0.34 8.97
N LEU A 53 17.12 0.39 8.44
CA LEU A 53 17.63 -0.60 7.49
C LEU A 53 17.63 -2.02 8.07
N TYR A 54 18.04 -2.19 9.34
CA TYR A 54 18.02 -3.51 9.97
C TYR A 54 16.62 -4.17 9.93
N ILE A 55 15.57 -3.36 10.02
CA ILE A 55 14.18 -3.83 10.00
C ILE A 55 13.65 -3.93 8.58
N LEU A 56 13.92 -2.93 7.73
CA LEU A 56 13.30 -2.78 6.42
C LEU A 56 14.03 -3.53 5.29
N ASN A 57 15.23 -4.08 5.53
CA ASN A 57 16.04 -4.71 4.48
C ASN A 57 15.32 -5.89 3.80
N ASP A 58 14.52 -6.64 4.54
CA ASP A 58 13.84 -7.84 4.02
C ASP A 58 12.62 -7.51 3.16
N TYR A 59 12.04 -6.32 3.34
CA TYR A 59 10.87 -5.86 2.58
C TYR A 59 11.21 -5.43 1.15
N ASN A 60 12.44 -4.95 0.93
CA ASN A 60 12.93 -4.51 -0.37
C ASN A 60 11.98 -3.51 -1.07
N ASP A 61 11.42 -2.57 -0.30
CA ASP A 61 10.43 -1.63 -0.76
C ASP A 61 11.01 -0.22 -0.95
N ARG A 62 10.15 0.75 -1.31
CA ARG A 62 10.58 2.14 -1.52
C ARG A 62 11.19 2.75 -0.25
N ASN A 63 10.71 2.36 0.93
CA ASN A 63 11.23 2.85 2.20
C ASN A 63 12.62 2.29 2.49
N THR A 64 12.88 1.03 2.15
CA THR A 64 14.23 0.43 2.16
C THR A 64 15.18 1.23 1.25
N VAL A 65 14.75 1.61 0.05
CA VAL A 65 15.54 2.44 -0.88
C VAL A 65 15.85 3.81 -0.28
N VAL A 66 14.86 4.49 0.30
CA VAL A 66 15.06 5.79 0.96
C VAL A 66 16.05 5.66 2.12
N ALA A 67 15.98 4.58 2.88
CA ALA A 67 16.92 4.32 3.97
C ALA A 67 18.36 4.10 3.44
N HIS A 68 18.54 3.36 2.35
CA HIS A 68 19.85 3.19 1.70
C HIS A 68 20.41 4.51 1.16
N LEU A 69 19.60 5.29 0.45
CA LEU A 69 20.01 6.61 -0.05
C LEU A 69 20.37 7.56 1.09
N SER A 70 19.68 7.48 2.22
CA SER A 70 19.99 8.31 3.39
C SER A 70 21.31 7.91 4.07
N MET A 71 21.79 6.69 3.84
CA MET A 71 23.08 6.16 4.31
C MET A 71 24.19 6.24 3.25
N ASP A 72 23.95 6.92 2.12
CA ASP A 72 24.85 7.02 0.97
C ASP A 72 25.19 5.67 0.29
N HIS A 73 24.39 4.63 0.55
CA HIS A 73 24.49 3.32 -0.10
C HIS A 73 23.85 3.35 -1.51
N ASN A 74 24.36 4.23 -2.38
CA ASN A 74 23.71 4.57 -3.65
C ASN A 74 23.67 3.40 -4.65
N GLU A 75 24.72 2.56 -4.68
CA GLU A 75 24.74 1.37 -5.55
C GLU A 75 23.65 0.37 -5.16
N ARG A 76 23.54 0.05 -3.86
CA ARG A 76 22.52 -0.85 -3.33
C ARG A 76 21.10 -0.32 -3.57
N ALA A 77 20.90 0.99 -3.44
CA ALA A 77 19.63 1.63 -3.76
C ALA A 77 19.25 1.46 -5.24
N LEU A 78 20.22 1.55 -6.15
CA LEU A 78 20.01 1.41 -7.60
C LEU A 78 19.66 -0.03 -7.99
N GLU A 79 20.32 -1.02 -7.37
CA GLU A 79 19.99 -2.43 -7.52
C GLU A 79 18.53 -2.70 -7.15
N LEU A 80 18.10 -2.24 -5.97
CA LEU A 80 16.71 -2.39 -5.51
C LEU A 80 15.72 -1.68 -6.42
N LEU A 81 16.02 -0.47 -6.88
CA LEU A 81 15.17 0.24 -7.83
C LEU A 81 15.07 -0.46 -9.19
N SER A 82 16.02 -1.33 -9.55
CA SER A 82 16.00 -2.05 -10.82
C SER A 82 15.11 -3.28 -10.83
N THR A 83 14.73 -3.79 -9.65
CA THR A 83 13.74 -4.86 -9.52
C THR A 83 12.30 -4.32 -9.40
N MET A 84 12.14 -3.03 -9.14
CA MET A 84 10.84 -2.37 -8.99
C MET A 84 10.23 -1.95 -10.34
N PRO A 85 8.89 -1.82 -10.42
CA PRO A 85 8.24 -1.28 -11.60
C PRO A 85 8.62 0.20 -11.84
N THR A 86 8.62 0.59 -13.11
CA THR A 86 8.83 1.96 -13.55
C THR A 86 7.62 2.82 -13.20
N ASP A 87 7.83 3.78 -12.29
CA ASP A 87 6.86 4.75 -11.79
C ASP A 87 7.57 6.09 -11.60
N ALA A 88 6.84 7.21 -11.59
CA ALA A 88 7.42 8.54 -11.43
C ALA A 88 8.30 8.65 -10.18
N VAL A 89 7.90 7.99 -9.09
CA VAL A 89 8.66 7.96 -7.83
C VAL A 89 9.94 7.13 -7.95
N THR A 90 9.89 5.95 -8.59
CA THR A 90 11.06 5.08 -8.70
C THR A 90 12.10 5.68 -9.66
N GLU A 91 11.65 6.33 -10.74
CA GLU A 91 12.53 7.06 -11.66
C GLU A 91 13.15 8.31 -11.01
N TYR A 92 12.39 9.03 -10.19
CA TYR A 92 12.94 10.15 -9.41
C TYR A 92 14.05 9.69 -8.44
N LEU A 93 13.81 8.59 -7.70
CA LEU A 93 14.81 8.02 -6.80
C LEU A 93 16.04 7.49 -7.54
N ARG A 94 15.85 6.90 -8.73
CA ARG A 94 16.94 6.49 -9.63
C ARG A 94 17.79 7.69 -10.05
N ALA A 95 17.16 8.78 -10.47
CA ALA A 95 17.86 9.99 -10.88
C ALA A 95 18.75 10.55 -9.75
N ILE A 96 18.26 10.53 -8.50
CA ILE A 96 19.05 10.92 -7.32
C ILE A 96 20.25 9.99 -7.14
N ALA A 97 20.05 8.67 -7.17
CA ALA A 97 21.12 7.69 -7.01
C ALA A 97 22.20 7.86 -8.09
N CYS A 98 21.79 7.95 -9.36
CA CYS A 98 22.68 8.16 -10.50
C CYS A 98 23.46 9.48 -10.42
N SER A 99 22.80 10.56 -10.02
CA SER A 99 23.43 11.88 -9.85
C SER A 99 24.55 11.84 -8.79
N ARG A 100 24.31 11.14 -7.67
CA ARG A 100 25.29 10.97 -6.60
C ARG A 100 26.48 10.13 -7.05
N LEU A 101 26.23 8.99 -7.71
CA LEU A 101 27.31 8.12 -8.22
C LEU A 101 28.20 8.86 -9.25
N GLY A 102 27.59 9.60 -10.18
CA GLY A 102 28.33 10.42 -11.14
C GLY A 102 29.08 11.61 -10.53
N SER A 103 28.70 12.04 -9.32
CA SER A 103 29.41 13.08 -8.55
C SER A 103 30.58 12.52 -7.75
N GLN A 104 30.49 11.27 -7.26
CA GLN A 104 31.59 10.60 -6.55
C GLN A 104 32.74 10.24 -7.50
N GLY A 105 32.43 9.77 -8.72
CA GLY A 105 33.46 9.47 -9.73
C GLY A 105 34.22 10.68 -10.29
N ARG A 106 33.78 11.92 -10.00
CA ARG A 106 34.45 13.17 -10.41
C ARG A 106 35.30 13.81 -9.30
N ARG A 107 35.37 13.20 -8.12
CA ARG A 107 36.09 13.74 -6.94
C ARG A 107 37.49 13.15 -6.72
N THR A 108 38.03 12.42 -7.69
CA THR A 108 39.40 11.90 -7.73
C THR A 108 40.18 12.54 -8.86
#